data_AF-A0A0Q9HM63-F1
#
_entry.id   AF-A0A0Q9HM63-F1
#
_cell.length_a   1.000
_cell.length_b   1.000
_cell.length_c   1.000
_cell.angle_alpha   90.00
_cell.angle_beta   90.00
_cell.angle_gamma   90.00
#
_symmetry.space_group_name_H-M   'P 1'
#
loop_
_entity.id
_entity.type
_entity.pdbx_description
1 polymer ?
#
loop_
_entity_poly.entity_id
_entity_poly.type
_entity_poly.pdbx_seq_one_letter_code
_entity_poly.pdbx_strand_id
1 'polypeptide(L)'
;MTISTACKCAEEVDDKLAEHNTRLLRALVFRPPGERLMIETEVVEKRRGARAMSIFPSFCPFCGTKYPEPEVVKPEARADG
;
A
#
# COMPACT_ATOMS: atom_id res chain seq x y z
N MET A 1 12.69 26.86 11.43
CA MET A 1 11.45 26.19 11.90
C MET A 1 10.59 25.95 10.69
N THR A 2 10.60 24.77 10.10
CA THR A 2 9.69 24.44 9.00
C THR A 2 8.42 23.86 9.59
N ILE A 3 7.35 24.65 9.53
CA ILE A 3 5.98 24.21 9.77
C ILE A 3 5.66 23.22 8.63
N SER A 4 5.60 21.92 8.94
CA SER A 4 4.96 20.97 8.06
C SER A 4 3.45 21.19 8.22
N THR A 5 2.85 22.00 7.34
CA THR A 5 1.40 21.96 7.14
C THR A 5 1.07 20.53 6.70
N ALA A 6 0.21 19.83 7.45
CA ALA A 6 -0.20 18.47 7.12
C ALA A 6 -0.54 18.36 5.61
N CYS A 7 0.14 17.47 4.87
CA CYS A 7 -0.10 17.34 3.43
C CYS A 7 -1.48 16.72 3.20
N LYS A 8 -2.19 17.23 2.20
CA LYS A 8 -3.53 16.77 1.80
C LYS A 8 -3.50 15.65 0.76
N CYS A 9 -2.37 14.97 0.67
CA CYS A 9 -2.08 14.06 -0.44
C CYS A 9 -3.03 12.85 -0.45
N ALA A 10 -3.52 12.44 0.72
CA ALA A 10 -4.46 11.33 0.81
C ALA A 10 -5.87 11.75 0.35
N GLU A 11 -6.30 12.97 0.68
CA GLU A 11 -7.56 13.54 0.19
C GLU A 11 -7.52 13.73 -1.33
N GLU A 12 -6.42 14.29 -1.87
CA GLU A 12 -6.27 14.49 -3.31
C GLU A 12 -6.28 13.18 -4.12
N VAL A 13 -5.78 12.09 -3.55
CA VAL A 13 -5.84 10.76 -4.18
C VAL A 13 -7.25 10.16 -4.06
N ASP A 14 -7.90 10.29 -2.92
CA ASP A 14 -9.29 9.84 -2.75
C ASP A 14 -10.24 10.56 -3.73
N ASP A 15 -10.06 11.87 -3.95
CA ASP A 15 -10.85 12.66 -4.92
C ASP A 15 -10.72 12.10 -6.35
N LYS A 16 -9.53 11.65 -6.74
CA LYS A 16 -9.28 11.03 -8.05
C LYS A 16 -9.87 9.62 -8.14
N LEU A 17 -9.88 8.87 -7.04
CA LEU A 17 -10.40 7.50 -6.99
C LEU A 17 -11.93 7.45 -6.95
N ALA A 18 -12.59 8.59 -6.65
CA ALA A 18 -14.05 8.71 -6.63
C ALA A 18 -14.70 8.32 -7.96
N GLU A 19 -14.10 8.69 -9.10
CA GLU A 19 -14.56 8.30 -10.45
C GLU A 19 -14.62 6.78 -10.66
N HIS A 20 -13.86 6.03 -9.86
CA HIS A 20 -13.76 4.58 -9.92
C HIS A 20 -14.53 3.86 -8.81
N ASN A 21 -15.31 4.60 -7.98
CA ASN A 21 -16.01 4.07 -6.81
C ASN A 21 -15.06 3.35 -5.82
N THR A 22 -13.88 3.93 -5.63
CA THR A 22 -12.82 3.40 -4.78
C THR A 22 -12.22 4.51 -3.93
N ARG A 23 -11.55 4.12 -2.83
CA ARG A 23 -10.78 5.02 -1.96
C ARG A 23 -9.55 4.29 -1.44
N LEU A 24 -8.57 5.04 -0.95
CA LEU A 24 -7.40 4.50 -0.25
C LEU A 24 -7.83 3.81 1.05
N LEU A 25 -7.46 2.55 1.21
CA LEU A 25 -7.45 1.85 2.49
C LEU A 25 -6.21 2.27 3.28
N ARG A 26 -6.41 2.88 4.45
CA ARG A 26 -5.33 3.33 5.34
C ARG A 26 -5.15 2.31 6.47
N ALA A 27 -4.25 1.36 6.31
CA ALA A 27 -3.93 0.39 7.35
C ALA A 27 -2.79 0.91 8.26
N LEU A 28 -3.01 0.92 9.57
CA LEU A 28 -1.92 1.04 10.55
C LEU A 28 -1.34 -0.36 10.76
N VAL A 29 -0.25 -0.66 10.06
CA VAL A 29 0.39 -1.98 10.11
C VAL A 29 1.49 -1.97 11.17
N PHE A 30 1.27 -2.67 12.30
CA PHE A 30 2.31 -2.91 13.30
C PHE A 30 3.17 -4.10 12.85
N ARG A 31 4.19 -3.83 12.03
CA ARG A 31 5.22 -4.81 11.66
C ARG A 31 6.59 -4.32 12.13
N PRO A 32 7.55 -5.24 12.33
CA PRO A 32 8.93 -4.85 12.58
C PRO A 32 9.39 -3.82 11.53
N PRO A 33 10.20 -2.82 11.90
CA PRO A 33 10.75 -1.86 10.95
C PRO A 33 11.44 -2.61 9.79
N GLY A 34 11.01 -2.38 8.56
CA GLY A 34 11.61 -2.98 7.36
C GLY A 34 10.65 -3.76 6.45
N GLU A 35 9.43 -4.06 6.90
CA GLU A 35 8.42 -4.69 6.03
C GLU A 35 7.75 -3.68 5.09
N ARG A 36 7.55 -4.07 3.82
CA ARG A 36 6.92 -3.21 2.80
C ARG A 36 5.44 -3.00 3.12
N LEU A 37 4.99 -1.74 3.05
CA LEU A 37 3.57 -1.42 3.18
C LEU A 37 2.79 -1.91 1.96
N MET A 38 1.60 -2.44 2.16
CA MET A 38 0.64 -2.72 1.09
C MET A 38 -0.33 -1.54 0.99
N ILE A 39 -0.56 -1.04 -0.23
CA ILE A 39 -1.61 -0.08 -0.52
C ILE A 39 -2.76 -0.84 -1.15
N GLU A 40 -3.96 -0.69 -0.63
CA GLU A 40 -5.16 -1.36 -1.13
C GLU A 40 -6.29 -0.35 -1.32
N THR A 41 -7.16 -0.57 -2.29
CA THR A 41 -8.41 0.17 -2.43
C THR A 41 -9.57 -0.60 -1.83
N GLU A 42 -10.47 0.11 -1.16
CA GLU A 42 -11.73 -0.46 -0.70
C GLU A 42 -12.83 -0.18 -1.71
N VAL A 43 -13.64 -1.19 -2.04
CA VAL A 43 -14.86 -1.03 -2.84
C VAL A 43 -15.96 -0.45 -1.94
N VAL A 44 -16.40 0.77 -2.23
CA VAL A 44 -17.39 1.49 -1.42
C VAL A 44 -18.79 0.87 -1.57
N GLU A 45 -19.21 0.53 -2.80
CA GLU A 45 -20.47 -0.16 -3.06
C GLU A 45 -20.24 -1.52 -3.72
N LYS A 46 -20.69 -2.60 -3.05
CA LYS A 46 -20.52 -3.96 -3.54
C LYS A 46 -21.49 -4.24 -4.70
N ARG A 47 -20.95 -4.35 -5.90
CA ARG A 47 -21.66 -4.81 -7.11
C ARG A 47 -21.00 -6.03 -7.73
N ARG A 48 -21.76 -6.79 -8.54
CA ARG A 48 -21.24 -7.98 -9.23
C ARG A 48 -20.00 -7.61 -10.06
N GLY A 49 -18.87 -8.26 -9.79
CA GLY A 49 -17.61 -8.03 -10.48
C GLY A 49 -16.71 -6.92 -9.91
N ALA A 50 -17.14 -6.20 -8.87
CA ALA A 50 -16.26 -5.25 -8.20
C ALA A 50 -15.09 -5.95 -7.49
N ARG A 51 -13.89 -5.41 -7.64
CA ARG A 51 -12.67 -5.93 -7.03
C ARG A 51 -11.84 -4.78 -6.46
N ALA A 52 -11.38 -4.95 -5.23
CA ALA A 52 -10.32 -4.14 -4.66
C ALA A 52 -9.01 -4.35 -5.43
N MET A 53 -8.19 -3.31 -5.53
CA MET A 53 -6.84 -3.41 -6.10
C MET A 53 -5.82 -3.20 -4.99
N SER A 54 -4.77 -4.01 -4.98
CA SER A 54 -3.67 -3.87 -4.03
C SER A 54 -2.32 -3.86 -4.75
N ILE A 55 -1.37 -3.10 -4.20
CA ILE A 55 0.00 -2.99 -4.68
C ILE A 55 0.99 -3.02 -3.52
N PHE A 56 2.16 -3.60 -3.78
CA PHE A 56 3.36 -3.41 -2.97
C PHE A 56 4.27 -2.40 -3.68
N PRO A 57 4.36 -1.15 -3.20
CA PRO A 57 5.17 -0.13 -3.83
C PRO A 57 6.67 -0.41 -3.63
N SER A 58 7.47 -0.04 -4.61
CA SER A 58 8.94 -0.12 -4.56
C SER A 58 9.57 1.03 -3.76
N PHE A 59 8.79 2.05 -3.41
CA PHE A 59 9.17 3.19 -2.57
C PHE A 59 8.16 3.36 -1.43
N CYS A 60 8.59 3.93 -0.30
CA CYS A 60 7.71 4.32 0.78
C CYS A 60 6.74 5.42 0.29
N PRO A 61 5.42 5.22 0.39
CA PRO A 61 4.44 6.19 -0.12
C PRO A 61 4.37 7.49 0.70
N PHE A 62 5.03 7.55 1.86
CA PHE A 62 5.03 8.72 2.74
C PHE A 62 6.27 9.60 2.58
N CYS A 63 7.46 9.01 2.47
CA CYS A 63 8.72 9.75 2.38
C CYS A 63 9.44 9.62 1.03
N GLY A 64 8.96 8.78 0.12
CA GLY A 64 9.54 8.57 -1.21
C GLY A 64 10.87 7.78 -1.21
N THR A 65 11.35 7.30 -0.07
CA THR A 65 12.56 6.46 0.01
C THR A 65 12.31 5.09 -0.63
N LYS A 66 13.23 4.63 -1.50
CA LYS A 66 13.14 3.29 -2.11
C LYS A 66 13.25 2.23 -1.01
N TYR A 67 12.38 1.24 -1.03
CA TYR A 67 12.57 0.08 -0.16
C TYR A 67 13.83 -0.69 -0.60
N PRO A 68 14.58 -1.29 0.34
CA PRO A 68 15.63 -2.21 -0.01
C PRO A 68 15.08 -3.35 -0.88
N GLU A 69 15.90 -3.82 -1.81
CA GLU A 69 15.60 -5.01 -2.58
C GLU A 69 15.46 -6.20 -1.61
N PRO A 70 14.46 -7.08 -1.84
CA PRO A 70 14.27 -8.19 -0.96
C PRO A 70 15.47 -9.11 -1.13
N GLU A 71 16.10 -9.53 -0.02
CA GLU A 71 17.05 -10.62 -0.09
C GLU A 71 16.30 -11.86 -0.60
N VAL A 72 16.74 -12.40 -1.74
CA VAL A 72 16.15 -13.59 -2.33
C VAL A 72 16.49 -14.76 -1.43
N VAL A 73 15.62 -15.07 -0.47
CA VAL A 73 15.71 -16.32 0.28
C VAL A 73 15.30 -17.43 -0.70
N LYS A 74 16.28 -18.17 -1.22
CA LYS A 74 16.01 -19.37 -2.00
C LYS A 74 15.16 -20.31 -1.14
N PRO A 75 14.01 -20.80 -1.61
CA PRO A 75 13.27 -21.80 -0.86
C PRO A 75 14.17 -23.01 -0.68
N GLU A 76 14.45 -23.35 0.57
CA GLU A 76 15.15 -24.57 0.92
C GLU A 76 14.32 -25.73 0.37
N ALA A 77 14.97 -26.64 -0.34
CA ALA A 77 14.33 -27.73 -1.04
C ALA A 77 13.35 -28.45 -0.11
N ARG A 78 12.10 -28.59 -0.57
CA ARG A 78 11.08 -29.41 0.07
C ARG A 78 11.67 -30.82 0.19
N ALA A 79 12.06 -31.23 1.39
CA ALA A 79 12.44 -32.60 1.67
C ALA A 79 11.14 -33.42 1.66
N ASP A 80 10.82 -34.00 0.50
CA ASP A 80 9.81 -35.02 0.36
C ASP A 80 10.17 -36.22 1.25
N GLY A 81 9.20 -36.68 2.02
CA GLY A 81 9.20 -37.95 2.75
C GLY A 81 7.95 -38.73 2.40
#